data_AF-A0ABD2NR39-F1
#
_entry.id   AF-A0ABD2NR39-F1
#
_cell.length_a   1.000
_cell.length_b   1.000
_cell.length_c   1.000
_cell.angle_alpha   90.00
_cell.angle_beta   90.00
_cell.angle_gamma   90.00
#
_symmetry.space_group_name_H-M   'P 1'
#
loop_
_entity.id
_entity.type
_entity.pdbx_description
1 polymer ?
#
loop_
_entity_poly.entity_id
_entity_poly.type
_entity_poly.pdbx_seq_one_letter_code
_entity_poly.pdbx_strand_id
1 'polypeptide(L)'
;FNMNESSCLELYPHRNRSNCPTVFDKWLCWPSTPPGKITSQGCPQKPGLNTSEYAFKYCQLNGTWETNSKINNGTAGYTNYTKCFFPGVPYLLEMCQKIGTEKCTSITKWTRYLEMAGLTISLTSLIISLIIFYQFRILRNNRTTIHKNLFISTLLHIMTRLVLYVDQMVGDHIQKT
;
A
#
# COMPACT_ATOMS: atom_id res chain seq x y z
N PHE A 1 -14.13 1.89 -11.47
CA PHE A 1 -14.38 0.75 -12.38
C PHE A 1 -14.00 -0.55 -11.67
N ASN A 2 -14.99 -1.33 -11.21
CA ASN A 2 -14.74 -2.66 -10.68
C ASN A 2 -14.67 -3.66 -11.84
N MET A 3 -13.46 -3.87 -12.38
CA MET A 3 -13.20 -4.92 -13.36
C MET A 3 -13.39 -6.29 -12.69
N ASN A 4 -14.29 -7.11 -13.23
CA ASN A 4 -14.54 -8.48 -12.77
C ASN A 4 -14.02 -9.49 -13.81
N GLU A 5 -14.00 -10.77 -13.43
CA GLU A 5 -13.48 -11.84 -14.29
C GLU A 5 -14.28 -11.99 -15.59
N SER A 6 -15.61 -11.88 -15.53
CA SER A 6 -16.48 -11.98 -16.70
C SER A 6 -16.25 -10.85 -17.71
N SER A 7 -16.20 -9.59 -17.26
CA SER A 7 -15.91 -8.45 -18.14
C SER A 7 -14.50 -8.52 -18.73
N CYS A 8 -13.53 -9.06 -17.98
CA CYS A 8 -12.19 -9.30 -18.51
C CYS A 8 -12.18 -10.31 -19.67
N LEU A 9 -12.95 -11.40 -19.54
CA LEU A 9 -13.06 -12.42 -20.58
C LEU A 9 -13.87 -11.91 -21.79
N GLU A 10 -14.85 -11.04 -21.58
CA GLU A 10 -15.60 -10.37 -22.66
C GLU A 10 -14.74 -9.37 -23.45
N LEU A 11 -13.80 -8.67 -22.78
CA LEU A 11 -12.88 -7.72 -23.42
C LEU A 11 -11.91 -8.38 -24.42
N TYR A 12 -11.55 -9.65 -24.19
CA TYR A 12 -10.62 -10.38 -25.04
C TYR A 12 -11.17 -11.77 -25.42
N PRO A 13 -12.11 -11.83 -26.38
CA PRO A 13 -12.65 -13.10 -26.87
C PRO A 13 -11.53 -13.95 -27.50
N HIS A 14 -11.53 -15.25 -27.16
CA HIS A 14 -10.47 -16.22 -27.46
C HIS A 14 -9.88 -16.09 -28.88
N ARG A 15 -8.62 -15.64 -28.97
CA ARG A 15 -7.81 -15.78 -30.19
C ARG A 15 -6.64 -16.73 -29.93
N ASN A 16 -6.67 -17.85 -30.66
CA ASN A 16 -5.68 -18.93 -30.76
C ASN A 16 -5.45 -19.84 -29.54
N ARG A 17 -5.61 -21.15 -29.76
CA ARG A 17 -5.29 -22.24 -28.81
C ARG A 17 -3.80 -22.34 -28.44
N SER A 18 -2.91 -21.74 -29.24
CA SER A 18 -1.46 -21.76 -29.04
C SER A 18 -0.96 -20.66 -28.11
N ASN A 19 -1.79 -19.66 -27.80
CA ASN A 19 -1.39 -18.53 -26.97
C ASN A 19 -1.76 -18.77 -25.51
N CYS A 20 -1.10 -18.06 -24.59
CA CYS A 20 -1.58 -18.00 -23.23
C CYS A 20 -2.99 -17.39 -23.20
N PRO A 21 -3.93 -17.99 -22.44
CA PRO A 21 -5.31 -17.56 -22.42
C PRO A 21 -5.46 -16.21 -21.72
N THR A 22 -6.50 -15.45 -22.07
CA THR A 22 -6.92 -14.28 -21.29
C THR A 22 -7.27 -14.73 -19.87
N VAL A 23 -6.74 -14.05 -18.86
CA VAL A 23 -7.01 -14.39 -17.45
C VAL A 23 -7.12 -13.14 -16.59
N PHE A 24 -8.00 -13.19 -15.60
CA PHE A 24 -8.08 -12.19 -14.55
C PHE A 24 -7.37 -12.72 -13.29
N ASP A 25 -6.34 -12.01 -12.82
CA ASP A 25 -5.56 -12.43 -11.64
C ASP A 25 -6.05 -11.79 -10.32
N LYS A 26 -7.33 -11.36 -10.30
CA LYS A 26 -8.00 -10.59 -9.23
C LYS A 26 -7.57 -9.13 -9.14
N TRP A 27 -6.53 -8.72 -9.86
CA TRP A 27 -5.96 -7.37 -9.81
C TRP A 27 -5.98 -6.70 -11.19
N LEU A 28 -5.52 -7.42 -12.21
CA LEU A 28 -5.43 -6.97 -13.60
C LEU A 28 -6.03 -8.02 -14.56
N CYS A 29 -6.54 -7.54 -15.68
CA CYS A 29 -7.02 -8.37 -16.77
C CYS A 29 -5.90 -8.57 -17.79
N TRP A 30 -5.38 -9.80 -17.92
CA TRP A 30 -4.27 -10.10 -18.80
C TRP A 30 -4.76 -10.56 -20.17
N PRO A 31 -4.37 -9.87 -21.27
CA PRO A 31 -4.76 -10.27 -22.61
C PRO A 31 -4.04 -11.54 -23.06
N SER A 32 -4.61 -12.23 -24.04
CA SER A 32 -3.96 -13.37 -24.69
C SER A 32 -2.60 -12.97 -25.27
N THR A 33 -1.56 -13.73 -24.92
CA THR A 33 -0.16 -13.40 -25.23
C THR A 33 0.50 -14.58 -25.93
N PRO A 34 1.28 -14.37 -27.02
CA PRO A 34 2.00 -15.44 -27.69
C PRO A 34 3.04 -16.14 -26.79
N PRO A 35 3.34 -17.43 -27.02
CA PRO A 35 4.38 -18.14 -26.29
C PRO A 35 5.75 -17.46 -26.37
N GLY A 36 6.50 -17.48 -25.26
CA GLY A 36 7.84 -16.89 -25.17
C GLY A 36 7.85 -15.36 -25.08
N LYS A 37 6.70 -14.72 -24.88
CA LYS A 37 6.59 -13.26 -24.71
C LYS A 37 6.25 -12.86 -23.29
N ILE A 38 6.77 -11.71 -22.90
CA ILE A 38 6.41 -11.01 -21.66
C ILE A 38 5.38 -9.95 -22.01
N THR A 39 4.30 -9.89 -21.25
CA THR A 39 3.30 -8.83 -21.32
C THR A 39 3.38 -7.98 -20.05
N SER A 40 3.09 -6.69 -20.17
CA SER A 40 3.18 -5.73 -19.07
C SER A 40 1.99 -4.79 -19.07
N GLN A 41 1.50 -4.44 -17.87
CA GLN A 41 0.43 -3.48 -17.67
C GLN A 41 0.77 -2.56 -16.50
N GLY A 42 0.23 -1.34 -16.53
CA GLY A 42 0.38 -0.42 -15.41
C GLY A 42 -0.12 -1.03 -14.11
N CYS A 43 0.54 -0.71 -13.00
CA CYS A 43 0.13 -1.21 -11.70
C CYS A 43 -1.32 -0.81 -11.39
N PRO A 44 -2.09 -1.71 -10.75
CA PRO A 44 -3.50 -1.45 -10.48
C PRO A 44 -3.65 -0.20 -9.60
N GLN A 45 -4.63 0.64 -9.94
CA GLN A 45 -4.99 1.81 -9.14
C GLN A 45 -5.72 1.37 -7.87
N LYS A 46 -4.95 0.91 -6.89
CA LYS A 46 -5.43 0.50 -5.56
C LYS A 46 -4.59 1.17 -4.47
N PRO A 47 -5.16 1.46 -3.28
CA PRO A 47 -4.44 2.08 -2.19
C PRO A 47 -3.20 1.27 -1.80
N GLY A 48 -2.07 1.96 -1.62
CA GLY A 48 -0.81 1.33 -1.22
C GLY A 48 0.02 0.72 -2.35
N LEU A 49 -0.37 0.92 -3.62
CA LEU A 49 0.43 0.54 -4.80
C LEU A 49 0.94 1.78 -5.55
N ASN A 50 2.15 1.65 -6.11
CA ASN A 50 2.77 2.65 -6.96
C ASN A 50 2.20 2.54 -8.39
N THR A 51 1.27 3.44 -8.72
CA THR A 51 0.59 3.46 -10.03
C THR A 51 1.48 3.92 -11.19
N SER A 52 2.66 4.48 -10.91
CA SER A 52 3.63 4.91 -11.92
C SER A 52 4.49 3.76 -12.47
N GLU A 53 4.39 2.58 -11.86
CA GLU A 53 5.17 1.38 -12.22
C GLU A 53 4.33 0.37 -13.02
N TYR A 54 4.96 -0.73 -13.42
CA TYR A 54 4.35 -1.79 -14.24
C TYR A 54 4.44 -3.16 -13.57
N ALA A 55 3.38 -3.95 -13.73
CA ALA A 55 3.33 -5.38 -13.45
C ALA A 55 3.69 -6.17 -14.71
N PHE A 56 4.31 -7.35 -14.54
CA PHE A 56 4.78 -8.19 -15.64
C PHE A 56 4.27 -9.62 -15.54
N LYS A 57 4.00 -10.23 -16.70
CA LYS A 57 3.59 -11.62 -16.80
C LYS A 57 4.27 -12.30 -17.99
N TYR A 58 4.75 -13.53 -17.78
CA TYR A 58 5.44 -14.28 -18.81
C TYR A 58 4.58 -15.44 -19.33
N CYS A 59 4.45 -15.51 -20.66
CA CYS A 59 3.84 -16.64 -21.35
C CYS A 59 4.90 -17.65 -21.73
N GLN A 60 4.81 -18.86 -21.19
CA GLN A 60 5.78 -19.92 -21.47
C GLN A 60 5.64 -20.45 -22.90
N LEU A 61 6.68 -21.15 -23.39
CA LEU A 61 6.70 -21.73 -24.74
C LEU A 61 5.59 -22.78 -24.97
N ASN A 62 5.08 -23.40 -23.90
CA ASN A 62 3.99 -24.37 -23.96
C ASN A 62 2.59 -23.73 -24.07
N GLY A 63 2.50 -22.39 -24.15
CA GLY A 63 1.21 -21.67 -24.20
C GLY A 63 0.49 -21.56 -22.85
N THR A 64 1.19 -21.76 -21.74
CA THR A 64 0.66 -21.55 -20.38
C THR A 64 1.35 -20.39 -19.69
N TRP A 65 0.63 -19.74 -18.77
CA TRP A 65 1.23 -18.70 -17.93
C TRP A 65 2.32 -19.28 -17.02
N GLU A 66 3.36 -18.49 -16.75
CA GLU A 66 4.38 -18.86 -15.75
C GLU A 66 3.73 -19.20 -14.40
N THR A 67 4.21 -20.23 -13.72
CA THR A 67 3.72 -20.61 -12.38
C THR A 67 4.86 -20.45 -11.39
N ASN A 68 4.58 -19.84 -10.24
CA ASN A 68 5.53 -19.75 -9.15
C ASN A 68 5.30 -20.92 -8.20
N SER A 69 6.32 -21.75 -7.99
CA SER A 69 6.25 -22.96 -7.16
C SER A 69 5.83 -22.71 -5.71
N LYS A 70 5.90 -21.44 -5.26
CA LYS A 70 5.51 -21.03 -3.91
C LYS A 70 4.05 -20.56 -3.79
N ILE A 71 3.37 -20.28 -4.90
CA ILE A 71 2.02 -19.70 -4.90
C ILE A 71 1.14 -20.41 -5.92
N ASN A 72 0.14 -21.15 -5.43
CA ASN A 72 -0.85 -21.82 -6.27
C ASN A 72 -1.83 -20.79 -6.86
N ASN A 73 -1.43 -20.11 -7.94
CA ASN A 73 -2.27 -19.11 -8.61
C ASN A 73 -3.34 -19.73 -9.54
N GLY A 74 -3.54 -21.05 -9.48
CA GLY A 74 -4.48 -21.76 -10.34
C GLY A 74 -4.18 -21.54 -11.82
N THR A 75 -5.23 -21.45 -12.63
CA THR A 75 -5.15 -21.23 -14.09
C THR A 75 -4.70 -19.82 -14.48
N ALA A 76 -4.71 -18.86 -13.55
CA ALA A 76 -4.30 -17.49 -13.80
C ALA A 76 -2.77 -17.32 -13.87
N GLY A 77 -1.98 -18.23 -13.27
CA GLY A 77 -0.52 -18.13 -13.26
C GLY A 77 0.05 -17.00 -12.40
N TYR A 78 1.37 -16.92 -12.33
CA TYR A 78 2.16 -15.93 -11.60
C TYR A 78 2.22 -14.59 -12.33
N THR A 79 2.08 -13.51 -11.55
CA THR A 79 2.27 -12.14 -12.01
C THR A 79 3.31 -11.48 -11.11
N ASN A 80 4.30 -10.82 -11.71
CA ASN A 80 5.33 -10.09 -10.97
C ASN A 80 4.83 -8.67 -10.66
N TYR A 81 4.43 -8.45 -9.41
CA TYR A 81 4.00 -7.17 -8.85
C TYR A 81 5.08 -6.46 -8.04
N THR A 82 6.33 -6.92 -8.04
CA THR A 82 7.37 -6.40 -7.12
C THR A 82 7.58 -4.89 -7.26
N LYS A 83 7.49 -4.34 -8.48
CA LYS A 83 7.62 -2.90 -8.75
C LYS A 83 6.38 -2.10 -8.37
N CYS A 84 5.22 -2.74 -8.25
CA CYS A 84 3.99 -2.07 -7.87
C CYS A 84 3.93 -1.75 -6.37
N PHE A 85 4.78 -2.35 -5.55
CA PHE A 85 4.83 -2.06 -4.13
C PHE A 85 5.82 -0.93 -3.84
N PHE A 86 5.45 0.01 -2.98
CA PHE A 86 6.38 1.02 -2.47
C PHE A 86 7.55 0.34 -1.74
N PRO A 87 8.78 0.89 -1.80
CA PRO A 87 10.01 0.22 -1.34
C PRO A 87 10.01 -0.29 0.12
N GLY A 88 9.14 0.22 1.00
CA GLY A 88 8.98 -0.29 2.38
C GLY A 88 7.96 -1.42 2.56
N VAL A 89 7.09 -1.65 1.59
CA VAL A 89 6.00 -2.65 1.64
C VAL A 89 6.50 -4.09 1.45
N PRO A 90 7.50 -4.42 0.60
CA PRO A 90 8.00 -5.78 0.45
C PRO A 90 8.47 -6.41 1.77
N TYR A 91 9.11 -5.65 2.65
CA TYR A 91 9.53 -6.11 3.97
C TYR A 91 8.34 -6.48 4.87
N LEU A 92 7.30 -5.64 4.87
CA LEU A 92 6.06 -5.90 5.60
C LEU A 92 5.34 -7.14 5.05
N LEU A 93 5.34 -7.30 3.72
CA LEU A 93 4.70 -8.43 3.06
C LEU A 93 5.43 -9.74 3.35
N GLU A 94 6.77 -9.75 3.36
CA GLU A 94 7.57 -10.91 3.74
C GLU A 94 7.34 -11.29 5.22
N MET A 95 7.33 -10.31 6.11
CA MET A 95 7.01 -10.51 7.53
C MET A 95 5.60 -11.10 7.70
N CYS A 96 4.62 -10.57 6.95
CA CYS A 96 3.25 -11.05 6.97
C CYS A 96 3.08 -12.44 6.35
N GLN A 97 3.86 -12.80 5.33
CA GLN A 97 3.85 -14.14 4.73
C GLN A 97 4.38 -15.19 5.73
N LYS A 98 5.40 -14.85 6.53
CA LYS A 98 5.93 -15.75 7.57
C LYS A 98 4.96 -15.96 8.75
N ILE A 99 4.20 -14.92 9.11
CA ILE A 99 3.31 -14.93 10.29
C ILE A 99 1.89 -15.45 9.94
N GLY A 100 1.49 -15.35 8.67
CA GLY A 100 0.15 -15.69 8.18
C GLY A 100 -0.72 -14.43 7.98
N THR A 101 -1.48 -14.41 6.88
CA THR A 101 -2.28 -13.25 6.44
C THR A 101 -3.32 -12.80 7.47
N GLU A 102 -3.97 -13.73 8.17
CA GLU A 102 -4.96 -13.43 9.20
C GLU A 102 -4.35 -12.73 10.42
N LYS A 103 -3.17 -13.18 10.85
CA LYS A 103 -2.44 -12.57 11.97
C LYS A 103 -1.84 -11.22 11.59
N CYS A 104 -1.35 -11.07 10.36
CA CYS A 104 -0.85 -9.82 9.81
C CYS A 104 -1.90 -8.70 9.87
N THR A 105 -3.13 -8.95 9.39
CA THR A 105 -4.20 -7.93 9.43
C THR A 105 -4.54 -7.49 10.85
N SER A 106 -4.50 -8.41 11.81
CA SER A 106 -4.74 -8.11 13.22
C SER A 106 -3.59 -7.26 13.81
N ILE A 107 -2.33 -7.59 13.51
CA ILE A 107 -1.17 -6.84 13.97
C ILE A 107 -1.21 -5.41 13.41
N THR A 108 -1.47 -5.23 12.12
CA THR A 108 -1.54 -3.89 11.51
C THR A 108 -2.64 -3.04 12.13
N LYS A 109 -3.80 -3.64 12.46
CA LYS A 109 -4.89 -2.92 13.16
C LYS A 109 -4.46 -2.45 14.55
N TRP A 110 -3.86 -3.33 15.35
CA TRP A 110 -3.37 -2.99 16.69
C TRP A 110 -2.26 -1.95 16.65
N THR A 111 -1.30 -2.06 15.72
CA THR A 111 -0.25 -1.06 15.53
C THR A 111 -0.83 0.31 15.21
N ARG A 112 -1.79 0.40 14.27
CA ARG A 112 -2.48 1.66 13.97
C ARG A 112 -3.21 2.22 15.19
N TYR A 113 -3.88 1.37 15.97
CA TYR A 113 -4.57 1.82 17.18
C TYR A 113 -3.60 2.42 18.21
N LEU A 114 -2.46 1.76 18.46
CA LEU A 114 -1.43 2.26 19.37
C LEU A 114 -0.80 3.56 18.87
N GLU A 115 -0.57 3.69 17.57
CA GLU A 115 -0.08 4.91 16.95
C GLU A 115 -1.06 6.07 17.16
N MET A 116 -2.36 5.85 16.90
CA MET A 116 -3.39 6.87 17.11
C MET A 116 -3.53 7.29 18.57
N ALA A 117 -3.55 6.32 19.49
CA ALA A 117 -3.60 6.60 20.92
C ALA A 117 -2.34 7.35 21.39
N GLY A 118 -1.15 6.95 20.92
CA GLY A 118 0.11 7.61 21.26
C GLY A 118 0.20 9.04 20.74
N LEU A 119 -0.26 9.30 19.51
CA LEU A 119 -0.27 10.64 18.92
C LEU A 119 -1.20 11.59 19.68
N THR A 120 -2.38 11.12 20.09
CA THR A 120 -3.33 11.94 20.86
C THR A 120 -2.79 12.29 22.25
N ILE A 121 -2.23 11.31 22.98
CA ILE A 121 -1.62 11.55 24.31
C ILE A 121 -0.41 12.50 24.21
N SER A 122 0.43 12.32 23.19
CA SER A 122 1.59 13.19 22.97
C SER A 122 1.16 14.62 22.66
N LEU A 123 0.15 14.78 21.81
CA LEU A 123 -0.36 16.10 21.41
C LEU A 123 -0.96 16.85 22.61
N THR A 124 -1.77 16.18 23.45
CA THR A 124 -2.36 16.82 24.63
C THR A 124 -1.31 17.24 25.63
N SER A 125 -0.34 16.38 25.93
CA SER A 125 0.78 16.70 26.82
C SER A 125 1.60 17.89 26.30
N LEU A 126 1.87 17.92 24.99
CA LEU A 126 2.67 18.96 24.36
C LEU A 126 1.97 20.32 24.34
N ILE A 127 0.65 20.35 24.08
CA ILE A 127 -0.16 21.57 24.15
C ILE A 127 -0.16 22.13 25.58
N ILE A 128 -0.40 21.29 26.59
CA ILE A 128 -0.40 21.71 28.00
C ILE A 128 0.97 22.28 28.39
N SER A 129 2.06 21.61 28.00
CA SER A 129 3.42 22.07 28.26
C SER A 129 3.71 23.44 27.64
N LEU A 130 3.33 23.63 26.37
CA LEU A 130 3.49 24.92 25.68
C LEU A 130 2.68 26.03 26.36
N ILE A 131 1.42 25.78 26.72
CA ILE A 131 0.56 26.78 27.40
C ILE A 131 1.22 27.27 28.70
N ILE A 132 1.72 26.35 29.53
CA ILE A 132 2.39 26.70 30.79
C ILE A 132 3.62 27.58 30.49
N PHE A 133 4.49 27.19 29.56
CA PHE A 133 5.69 27.95 29.26
C PHE A 133 5.42 29.29 28.55
N TYR A 134 4.29 29.45 27.87
CA TYR A 134 3.88 30.72 27.27
C TYR A 134 3.21 31.66 28.27
N GLN A 135 2.36 31.15 29.17
CA GLN A 135 1.62 31.96 30.14
C GLN A 135 2.53 32.50 31.26
N PHE A 136 3.45 31.69 31.76
CA PHE A 136 4.34 32.09 32.86
C PHE A 136 5.56 32.83 32.32
N ARG A 137 5.47 34.17 32.24
CA ARG A 137 6.57 35.06 31.85
C ARG A 137 7.82 34.89 32.72
N ILE A 138 7.66 34.46 33.97
CA ILE A 138 8.73 34.17 34.94
C ILE A 138 9.61 32.98 34.48
N LEU A 139 9.05 32.03 33.73
CA LEU A 139 9.78 30.86 33.23
C LEU A 139 10.49 31.12 31.90
N ARG A 140 10.49 32.36 31.38
CA ARG A 140 11.05 32.73 30.07
C ARG A 140 12.56 32.99 30.16
N ASN A 141 13.33 31.90 30.25
CA ASN A 141 14.79 31.90 30.25
C ASN A 141 15.34 31.35 28.91
N ASN A 142 16.64 31.49 28.66
CA ASN A 142 17.28 30.93 27.46
C ASN A 142 17.05 29.41 27.34
N ARG A 143 17.11 28.70 28.47
CA ARG A 143 16.84 27.26 28.55
C ARG A 143 15.42 26.88 28.10
N THR A 144 14.40 27.62 28.52
CA THR A 144 13.00 27.31 28.16
C THR A 144 12.68 27.68 26.71
N THR A 145 13.45 28.57 26.09
CA THR A 145 13.34 28.86 24.66
C THR A 145 13.80 27.66 23.81
N ILE A 146 14.88 26.98 24.21
CA ILE A 146 15.33 25.75 23.55
C ILE A 146 14.26 24.65 23.66
N HIS A 147 13.69 24.46 24.86
CA HIS A 147 12.61 23.48 25.06
C HIS A 147 11.36 23.80 24.22
N LYS A 148 10.96 25.07 24.11
CA LYS A 148 9.85 25.49 23.23
C LYS A 148 10.12 25.13 21.76
N ASN A 149 11.33 25.39 21.27
CA ASN A 149 11.70 25.04 19.89
C ASN A 149 11.63 23.53 19.64
N LEU A 150 12.04 22.72 20.62
CA LEU A 150 11.89 21.27 20.55
C LEU A 150 10.42 20.85 20.50
N PHE A 151 9.57 21.40 21.37
CA PHE A 151 8.14 21.07 21.38
C PHE A 151 7.43 21.51 20.09
N ILE A 152 7.77 22.69 19.55
CA ILE A 152 7.24 23.16 18.27
C ILE A 152 7.67 22.22 17.12
N SER A 153 8.92 21.78 17.10
CA SER A 153 9.40 20.80 16.12
C SER A 153 8.60 19.49 16.20
N THR A 154 8.41 18.95 17.41
CA THR A 154 7.58 17.75 17.61
C THR A 154 6.13 17.96 17.20
N LEU A 155 5.56 19.16 17.42
CA LEU A 155 4.21 19.51 16.97
C LEU A 155 4.10 19.49 15.44
N LEU A 156 5.05 20.10 14.73
CA LEU A 156 5.09 20.07 13.26
C LEU A 156 5.23 18.64 12.72
N HIS A 157 6.04 17.81 13.37
CA HIS A 157 6.16 16.38 13.01
C HIS A 157 4.83 15.63 13.18
N ILE A 158 4.12 15.82 14.30
CA ILE A 158 2.80 15.22 14.53
C ILE A 158 1.77 15.73 13.51
N MET A 159 1.77 17.02 13.20
CA MET A 159 0.89 17.59 12.17
C MET A 159 1.15 16.98 10.78
N THR A 160 2.41 16.78 10.41
CA THR A 160 2.77 16.13 9.14
C THR A 160 2.23 14.71 9.06
N ARG A 161 2.36 13.93 10.15
CA ARG A 161 1.78 12.58 10.26
C ARG A 161 0.26 12.60 10.14
N LEU A 162 -0.40 13.56 10.79
CA LEU A 162 -1.85 13.72 10.73
C LEU A 162 -2.33 14.05 9.31
N VAL A 163 -1.65 14.96 8.61
CA VAL A 163 -1.97 15.30 7.21
C VAL A 163 -1.84 14.08 6.31
N LEU A 164 -0.75 13.32 6.43
CA LEU A 164 -0.56 12.08 5.66
C LEU A 164 -1.65 11.05 5.98
N TYR A 165 -2.08 10.96 7.24
CA TYR A 165 -3.18 10.06 7.63
C TYR A 165 -4.52 10.48 7.04
N VAL A 166 -4.84 11.78 7.08
CA VAL A 166 -6.06 12.32 6.46
C VAL A 166 -6.02 12.09 4.95
N ASP A 167 -4.88 12.34 4.29
CA ASP A 167 -4.70 12.09 2.86
C ASP A 167 -4.97 10.62 2.50
N GLN A 168 -4.44 9.68 3.29
CA GLN A 168 -4.72 8.25 3.13
C GLN A 168 -6.21 7.91 3.31
N MET A 169 -6.85 8.48 4.34
CA MET A 169 -8.28 8.24 4.61
C MET A 169 -9.19 8.82 3.52
N VAL A 170 -8.83 9.98 2.98
CA VAL A 170 -9.54 10.61 1.85
C VAL A 170 -9.37 9.78 0.58
N GLY A 171 -8.16 9.29 0.30
CA GLY A 171 -7.90 8.38 -0.81
C GLY A 171 -8.78 7.12 -0.74
N ASP A 172 -8.90 6.51 0.43
CA ASP A 172 -9.76 5.35 0.67
C ASP A 172 -11.25 5.67 0.45
N HIS A 173 -11.72 6.86 0.84
CA HIS A 173 -13.10 7.29 0.67
C HIS A 173 -13.47 7.58 -0.80
N ILE A 174 -12.59 8.23 -1.56
CA ILE A 174 -12.81 8.52 -2.98
C ILE A 174 -12.97 7.22 -3.78
N GLN A 175 -12.21 6.18 -3.43
CA GLN A 175 -12.26 4.91 -4.18
C GLN A 175 -13.49 4.05 -3.90
N LYS A 176 -14.25 4.34 -2.84
CA LYS A 176 -15.48 3.65 -2.48
C LYS A 176 -16.74 4.29 -3.11
N THR A 177 -16.63 5.51 -3.61
CA THR A 177 -17.71 6.27 -4.28
C THR A 177 -17.66 6.04 -5.78
#